data_AF-A0A662CAT3-F1
#
_entry.id   AF-A0A662CAT3-F1
#
_cell.length_a   1.000
_cell.length_b   1.000
_cell.length_c   1.000
_cell.angle_alpha   90.00
_cell.angle_beta   90.00
_cell.angle_gamma   90.00
#
_symmetry.space_group_name_H-M   'P 1'
#
loop_
_entity.id
_entity.type
_entity.pdbx_description
1 polymer ?
#
loop_
_entity_poly.entity_id
_entity_poly.type
_entity_poly.pdbx_seq_one_letter_code
_entity_poly.pdbx_strand_id
1 'polypeptide(L)' 'FSALHFSQDQLDREVRDGAHTIDLERSEQVFLNVDWKQMGVGGDNSWGARTHSEYLLRAEPMKYSYVISPL' A
#
# COMPACT_ATOMS: atom_id res chain seq x y z
N PHE A 1 -6.60 -6.51 -2.52
CA PHE A 1 -7.04 -5.99 -1.22
C PHE A 1 -6.03 -6.41 -0.17
N SER A 2 -5.91 -5.65 0.92
CA SER A 2 -5.14 -6.03 2.10
C SER A 2 -5.96 -5.70 3.35
N ALA A 3 -5.79 -6.47 4.41
CA ALA A 3 -6.41 -6.23 5.70
C ALA A 3 -5.35 -6.42 6.79
N LEU A 4 -4.98 -5.34 7.47
CA LEU A 4 -3.89 -5.32 8.45
C LEU A 4 -4.34 -4.67 9.75
N HIS A 5 -3.64 -4.95 10.84
CA HIS A 5 -3.83 -4.27 12.12
C HIS A 5 -2.96 -3.02 12.27
N PHE A 6 -2.46 -2.50 11.15
CA PHE A 6 -1.60 -1.32 11.09
C PHE A 6 -2.16 -0.38 10.02
N SER A 7 -2.22 0.93 10.32
CA SER A 7 -2.61 1.93 9.34
C SER A 7 -1.48 2.19 8.34
N GLN A 8 -1.81 2.81 7.19
CA GLN A 8 -0.77 3.21 6.24
C GLN A 8 0.19 4.24 6.81
N ASP A 9 -0.30 5.19 7.61
CA ASP A 9 0.55 6.20 8.27
C ASP A 9 1.55 5.55 9.25
N GLN A 10 1.20 4.43 9.88
CA GLN A 10 2.13 3.69 10.74
C GLN A 10 3.21 2.96 9.94
N LEU A 11 2.88 2.49 8.72
CA LEU A 11 3.81 1.80 7.84
C LEU A 11 4.66 2.76 6.99
N ASP A 12 4.15 3.96 6.69
CA ASP A 12 4.81 5.02 5.93
C ASP A 12 5.32 6.12 6.85
N ARG A 13 6.39 5.82 7.58
CA ARG A 13 7.02 6.79 8.49
C ARG A 13 7.88 7.76 7.70
N GLU A 14 7.51 9.03 7.69
CA GLU A 14 8.32 10.11 7.10
C GLU A 14 9.62 10.37 7.88
N VAL A 15 9.63 10.07 9.18
CA VAL A 15 10.76 10.33 10.08
C VAL A 15 11.74 9.15 10.05
N ARG A 16 13.02 9.45 9.81
CA ARG A 16 14.12 8.47 9.89
C ARG A 16 14.66 8.38 11.32
N ASP A 17 13.85 7.83 12.23
CA ASP A 17 14.18 7.66 13.64
C ASP A 17 14.78 6.28 13.99
N GLY A 18 14.97 5.42 12.99
CA GLY A 18 15.49 4.07 13.19
C GLY A 18 14.46 3.09 13.73
N ALA A 19 13.16 3.36 13.57
CA ALA A 19 12.10 2.41 13.89
C ALA A 19 12.21 1.11 13.06
N HIS A 20 11.87 0.00 13.71
CA HIS A 20 11.81 -1.34 13.14
C HIS A 20 10.39 -1.89 13.22
N THR A 21 10.14 -3.02 12.56
CA THR A 21 8.82 -3.67 12.57
C THR A 21 8.34 -4.07 13.97
N ILE A 22 9.25 -4.31 14.91
CA ILE A 22 8.93 -4.65 16.30
C ILE A 22 8.41 -3.45 17.12
N ASP A 23 8.66 -2.23 16.64
CA ASP A 23 8.22 -1.00 17.31
C ASP A 23 6.78 -0.61 16.93
N LEU A 24 6.15 -1.38 16.03
CA LEU A 24 4.76 -1.17 15.62
C LEU A 24 3.80 -1.74 16.66
N GLU A 25 2.95 -0.88 17.21
CA GLU A 25 1.84 -1.28 18.06
C GLU A 25 0.65 -1.77 17.21
N ARG A 26 0.23 -3.00 17.48
CA ARG A 26 -0.90 -3.63 16.79
C ARG A 26 -2.22 -2.99 17.23
N SER A 27 -3.02 -2.52 16.28
CA SER A 27 -4.35 -1.96 16.55
C SER A 27 -5.40 -3.05 16.79
N GLU A 28 -6.39 -2.74 17.63
CA GLU A 28 -7.63 -3.52 17.76
C GLU A 28 -8.51 -3.43 16.50
N GLN A 29 -8.31 -2.40 15.68
CA GLN A 29 -9.01 -2.22 14.41
C GLN A 29 -8.32 -3.00 13.28
N VAL A 30 -9.08 -3.28 12.22
CA VAL A 30 -8.56 -3.80 10.95
C VAL A 30 -8.67 -2.70 9.90
N PHE A 31 -7.55 -2.36 9.28
CA PHE A 31 -7.47 -1.42 8.17
C PHE A 31 -7.56 -2.19 6.85
N LEU A 32 -8.61 -1.93 6.08
CA LEU A 32 -8.91 -2.59 4.81
C LEU A 32 -8.59 -1.65 3.63
N ASN A 33 -7.69 -2.08 2.73
CA ASN A 33 -7.43 -1.41 1.46
C ASN A 33 -8.19 -2.12 0.33
N VAL A 34 -9.04 -1.38 -0.37
CA VAL A 34 -9.87 -1.85 -1.49
C VAL A 34 -9.49 -1.08 -2.75
N ASP A 35 -8.41 -1.52 -3.40
CA ASP A 35 -7.89 -0.89 -4.60
C ASP A 35 -8.35 -1.60 -5.88
N TRP A 36 -8.62 -0.84 -6.94
CA TRP A 36 -8.81 -1.40 -8.28
C TRP A 36 -7.55 -2.12 -8.77
N LYS A 37 -6.43 -1.41 -8.65
CA LYS A 37 -5.08 -1.80 -9.05
C LYS A 37 -4.08 -1.04 -8.20
N GLN A 38 -2.88 -1.61 -8.05
CA GLN A 38 -1.72 -0.98 -7.42
C GLN A 38 -0.59 -0.90 -8.44
N MET A 39 0.22 0.16 -8.40
CA MET A 39 1.43 0.25 -9.23
C MET A 39 2.41 -0.87 -8.84
N GLY A 40 3.15 -1.40 -9.82
CA GLY A 40 4.23 -2.34 -9.55
C GLY A 40 5.32 -1.73 -8.66
N VAL A 41 5.88 -2.53 -7.75
CA VAL A 41 6.91 -2.09 -6.79
C VAL A 41 8.25 -1.79 -7.47
N GLY A 42 8.56 -2.47 -8.58
CA GLY A 42 9.88 -2.43 -9.21
C GLY A 42 10.86 -3.41 -8.55
N GLY A 43 12.16 -3.11 -8.59
CA GLY A 43 13.19 -3.93 -7.92
C GLY A 43 14.43 -4.26 -8.74
N ASP A 44 14.53 -3.81 -10.00
CA ASP A 44 15.74 -3.99 -10.82
C ASP A 44 16.99 -3.43 -10.12
N ASN A 45 16.83 -2.29 -9.44
CA ASN A 45 17.74 -1.83 -8.41
C ASN A 45 17.02 -0.91 -7.41
N SER A 46 17.67 -0.67 -6.28
CA SER A 46 17.12 0.15 -5.19
C SER A 46 17.64 1.59 -5.19
N TRP A 47 18.22 2.07 -6.31
CA TRP A 47 18.89 3.38 -6.39
C TRP A 47 18.59 4.16 -7.67
N GLY A 48 17.40 3.96 -8.25
CA GLY A 48 16.87 4.85 -9.29
C GLY A 48 16.14 4.16 -10.45
N ALA A 49 16.20 2.82 -10.56
CA ALA A 49 15.37 2.12 -11.53
C ALA A 49 13.88 2.33 -11.23
N ARG A 50 13.11 2.61 -12.29
CA ARG A 50 11.66 2.74 -12.21
C ARG A 50 11.00 1.39 -12.48
N THR A 51 9.81 1.20 -11.95
CA THR A 51 8.91 0.10 -12.31
C THR A 51 8.74 0.01 -13.83
N HIS A 52 8.75 -1.21 -14.38
CA HIS A 52 8.59 -1.44 -15.82
C HIS A 52 7.24 -0.91 -16.32
N SER A 53 7.21 -0.50 -17.59
CA SER A 53 6.12 0.29 -18.18
C SER A 53 4.75 -0.39 -18.16
N GLU A 54 4.73 -1.71 -18.24
CA GLU A 54 3.56 -2.58 -18.22
C GLU A 54 2.91 -2.68 -16.83
N TYR A 55 3.64 -2.35 -15.77
CA TYR A 55 3.16 -2.34 -14.38
C TYR A 55 2.93 -0.93 -13.83
N LEU A 56 3.04 0.10 -14.68
CA LEU A 56 2.68 1.47 -14.32
C LEU A 56 1.18 1.69 -14.47
N LEU A 57 0.60 2.38 -13.48
CA LEU A 57 -0.75 2.94 -13.60
C LEU A 57 -0.65 4.30 -14.28
N ARG A 58 -1.04 4.36 -15.56
CA ARG A 58 -1.04 5.60 -16.35
C ARG A 58 -2.17 6.52 -15.92
N ALA A 59 -1.94 7.82 -16.05
CA ALA A 59 -2.92 8.86 -15.77
C ALA A 59 -3.99 8.90 -16.88
N GLU A 60 -4.94 7.98 -16.80
CA GLU A 60 -6.06 7.82 -17.73
C GLU A 60 -7.36 7.79 -16.91
N PRO A 61 -8.53 8.08 -17.51
CA PRO A 61 -9.79 7.93 -16.80
C PRO A 61 -10.00 6.49 -16.31
N MET A 62 -10.13 6.31 -15.00
CA MET A 62 -10.35 5.00 -14.35
C MET A 62 -11.73 5.00 -13.68
N LYS A 63 -12.41 3.85 -13.71
CA LYS A 63 -13.66 3.64 -12.97
C LYS A 63 -13.59 2.32 -12.20
N TYR A 64 -13.93 2.38 -10.92
CA TYR A 64 -13.93 1.24 -10.01
C TYR A 64 -15.08 1.39 -9.01
N SER A 65 -15.66 0.26 -8.61
CA SER A 65 -16.73 0.20 -7.62
C SER A 65 -16.69 -1.14 -6.90
N TYR A 66 -17.09 -1.15 -5.63
CA TYR A 66 -17.21 -2.34 -4.81
C TYR A 66 -18.50 -2.29 -3.97
N VAL A 67 -18.94 -3.44 -3.48
CA VAL A 67 -20.07 -3.56 -2.55
C VAL A 67 -19.61 -4.40 -1.36
N ILE A 68 -19.95 -3.96 -0.14
CA ILE A 68 -19.71 -4.71 1.10
C ILE A 68 -21.06 -4.88 1.79
N SER A 69 -21.39 -6.11 2.15
CA SER A 69 -22.57 -6.44 2.94
C SER A 69 -22.17 -7.39 4.06
N PRO A 70 -22.81 -7.31 5.24
CA PRO A 70 -22.75 -8.36 6.25
C PRO A 70 -23.21 -9.71 5.68
N LEU A 71 -22.75 -10.80 6.31
CA LEU A 71 -23.27 -12.15 6.07
C LEU A 71 -24.64 -12.34 6.72
#